data_AF-A0A937WNJ9-F1
#
_entry.id   AF-A0A937WNJ9-F1
#
_cell.length_a   1.000
_cell.length_b   1.000
_cell.length_c   1.000
_cell.angle_alpha   90.00
_cell.angle_beta   90.00
_cell.angle_gamma   90.00
#
_symmetry.space_group_name_H-M   'P 1'
#
loop_
_entity.id
_entity.type
_entity.pdbx_description
1 polymer ?
#
loop_
_entity_poly.entity_id
_entity_poly.type
_entity_poly.pdbx_seq_one_letter_code
_entity_poly.pdbx_strand_id
1 'polypeptide(L)'
;MSSVTMRVSETTRNILRELAMKFGESMQAILDKAIEDYRRRMIFEEANKAYAALQSNPDAWKGELQERAEWDSTLMDGLDLSEQWDKDGKVVVHD
;
A
#
# COMPACT_ATOMS: atom_id res chain seq x y z
N MET A 1 -2.58 -25.03 9.00
CA MET A 1 -2.55 -23.75 9.74
C MET A 1 -2.96 -24.03 11.17
N SER A 2 -2.11 -23.72 12.15
CA SER A 2 -2.48 -23.81 13.57
C SER A 2 -3.47 -22.70 13.91
N SER A 3 -4.53 -23.01 14.65
CA SER A 3 -5.46 -22.02 15.17
C SER A 3 -5.21 -21.75 16.65
N VAL A 4 -5.43 -20.51 17.07
CA VAL A 4 -5.38 -20.10 18.48
C VAL A 4 -6.71 -19.42 18.80
N THR A 5 -7.25 -19.67 19.99
CA THR A 5 -8.48 -19.03 20.45
C THR A 5 -8.14 -17.75 21.20
N MET A 6 -8.58 -16.61 20.69
CA MET A 6 -8.50 -15.33 21.39
C MET A 6 -9.90 -14.84 21.82
N ARG A 7 -9.98 -14.15 22.95
CA ARG A 7 -11.22 -13.50 23.38
C ARG A 7 -11.35 -12.15 22.69
N VAL A 8 -12.53 -11.87 22.15
CA VAL A 8 -12.91 -10.58 21.56
C VAL A 8 -14.25 -10.15 22.13
N SER A 9 -14.60 -8.87 21.98
CA SER A 9 -15.93 -8.39 22.35
C SER A 9 -17.01 -9.05 21.50
N GLU A 10 -18.24 -9.14 22.04
CA GLU A 10 -19.39 -9.63 21.29
C GLU A 10 -19.65 -8.80 20.02
N THR A 11 -19.48 -7.47 20.13
CA THR A 11 -19.57 -6.54 18.99
C THR A 11 -18.56 -6.89 17.90
N THR A 12 -17.29 -7.09 18.24
CA THR A 12 -16.25 -7.48 17.27
C THR A 12 -16.60 -8.78 16.57
N ARG A 13 -17.06 -9.78 17.33
CA ARG A 13 -17.48 -11.07 16.76
C ARG A 13 -18.65 -10.92 15.79
N ASN A 14 -19.64 -10.09 16.12
CA ASN A 14 -20.80 -9.84 15.25
C ASN A 14 -20.39 -9.14 13.95
N ILE A 15 -19.51 -8.14 14.03
CA ILE A 15 -18.95 -7.46 12.84
C ILE A 15 -18.19 -8.46 11.96
N LEU A 16 -17.30 -9.28 12.54
CA LEU A 16 -16.56 -10.29 11.78
C LEU A 16 -17.49 -11.29 11.08
N ARG A 17 -18.58 -11.67 11.75
CA ARG A 17 -19.59 -12.58 11.19
C ARG A 17 -20.33 -11.95 10.01
N GLU A 18 -20.76 -10.69 10.12
CA GLU A 18 -21.44 -9.97 9.05
C GLU A 18 -20.54 -9.80 7.81
N LEU A 19 -19.27 -9.42 8.04
CA LEU A 19 -18.28 -9.30 6.97
C LEU A 19 -17.99 -10.66 6.31
N ALA A 20 -17.84 -11.72 7.10
CA ALA A 20 -17.65 -13.07 6.60
C ALA A 20 -18.80 -13.51 5.68
N MET A 21 -20.06 -13.26 6.08
CA MET A 21 -21.22 -13.53 5.23
C MET A 21 -21.24 -12.68 3.96
N LYS A 22 -20.92 -11.38 4.07
CA LYS A 22 -20.93 -10.45 2.94
C LYS A 22 -19.90 -10.82 1.87
N PHE A 23 -18.72 -11.27 2.27
CA PHE A 23 -17.62 -11.56 1.36
C PHE A 23 -17.46 -13.06 1.03
N GLY A 24 -18.26 -13.94 1.66
CA GLY A 24 -18.16 -15.38 1.44
C GLY A 24 -16.86 -15.99 1.99
N GLU A 25 -16.30 -15.40 3.04
CA GLU A 25 -15.02 -15.79 3.64
C GLU A 25 -15.20 -16.23 5.10
N SER A 26 -14.20 -16.90 5.67
CA SER A 26 -14.24 -17.24 7.09
C SER A 26 -14.00 -16.00 7.96
N MET A 27 -14.53 -15.98 9.20
CA MET A 27 -14.26 -14.89 10.14
C MET A 27 -12.75 -14.73 10.42
N GLN A 28 -11.99 -15.83 10.36
CA GLN A 28 -10.54 -15.81 10.49
C GLN A 28 -9.88 -15.08 9.32
N ALA A 29 -10.26 -15.39 8.07
CA ALA A 29 -9.72 -14.72 6.89
C ALA A 29 -10.04 -13.21 6.88
N ILE A 30 -11.24 -12.82 7.29
CA ILE A 30 -11.60 -11.40 7.46
C ILE A 30 -10.73 -10.73 8.53
N LEU A 31 -10.50 -11.40 9.66
CA LEU A 31 -9.65 -10.87 10.73
C LEU A 31 -8.20 -10.71 10.25
N ASP A 32 -7.65 -11.73 9.57
CA ASP A 32 -6.29 -11.70 9.04
C ASP A 32 -6.10 -10.52 8.06
N LYS A 33 -7.07 -10.32 7.16
CA LYS A 33 -7.09 -9.17 6.25
C LYS A 33 -7.14 -7.83 6.98
N ALA A 34 -8.03 -7.71 7.97
CA ALA A 34 -8.18 -6.47 8.74
C ALA A 34 -6.91 -6.10 9.52
N ILE A 35 -6.23 -7.08 10.11
CA ILE A 35 -4.97 -6.87 10.82
C ILE A 35 -3.85 -6.49 9.84
N GLU A 36 -3.77 -7.16 8.71
CA GLU A 36 -2.77 -6.85 7.69
C GLU A 36 -2.97 -5.44 7.10
N ASP A 37 -4.21 -5.02 6.88
CA ASP A 37 -4.51 -3.66 6.42
C ASP A 37 -4.23 -2.61 7.50
N TYR A 38 -4.43 -2.92 8.78
CA TYR A 38 -3.99 -2.06 9.88
C TYR A 38 -2.46 -1.94 9.91
N ARG A 39 -1.74 -3.05 9.79
CA ARG A 39 -0.26 -3.07 9.75
C ARG A 39 0.28 -2.25 8.57
N ARG A 40 -0.29 -2.41 7.37
CA ARG A 40 0.09 -1.62 6.18
C ARG A 40 -0.14 -0.13 6.38
N ARG A 41 -1.30 0.27 6.94
CA ARG A 41 -1.57 1.67 7.26
C ARG A 41 -0.52 2.25 8.22
N MET A 42 -0.17 1.53 9.28
CA MET A 42 0.86 1.98 10.22
C MET A 42 2.22 2.19 9.53
N ILE A 43 2.63 1.29 8.62
CA ILE A 43 3.88 1.45 7.86
C ILE A 43 3.86 2.75 7.04
N PHE A 44 2.76 3.00 6.31
CA PHE A 44 2.64 4.22 5.51
C PHE A 44 2.55 5.48 6.36
N GLU A 45 1.88 5.44 7.51
CA GLU A 45 1.83 6.55 8.46
C GLU A 45 3.23 6.91 8.99
N GLU A 46 4.03 5.91 9.36
CA GLU A 46 5.40 6.15 9.82
C GLU A 46 6.33 6.61 8.69
N ALA A 47 6.20 6.05 7.48
CA ALA A 47 6.95 6.52 6.32
C ALA A 47 6.62 7.99 6.00
N ASN A 48 5.33 8.36 6.01
CA ASN A 48 4.90 9.74 5.77
C ASN A 48 5.45 10.69 6.84
N LYS A 49 5.43 10.29 8.12
CA LYS A 49 6.03 11.08 9.20
C LYS A 49 7.54 11.26 9.01
N ALA A 50 8.24 10.22 8.60
CA ALA A 50 9.68 10.28 8.34
C ALA A 50 10.00 11.23 7.17
N TYR A 51 9.25 11.17 6.07
CA TYR A 51 9.39 12.11 4.95
C TYR A 51 9.02 13.55 5.32
N ALA A 52 7.97 13.76 6.12
CA ALA A 52 7.61 15.09 6.61
C ALA A 52 8.73 15.69 7.50
N ALA A 53 9.31 14.87 8.39
CA ALA A 53 10.46 15.27 9.20
C ALA A 53 11.68 15.60 8.31
N LEU A 54 11.97 14.78 7.30
CA LEU A 54 13.03 15.02 6.33
C LEU A 54 12.83 16.35 5.57
N GLN A 55 11.61 16.60 5.06
CA GLN A 55 11.25 17.84 4.36
C GLN A 55 11.40 19.09 5.22
N SER A 56 11.17 18.98 6.54
CA SER A 56 11.37 20.09 7.47
C SER A 56 12.83 20.47 7.71
N ASN A 57 13.79 19.67 7.23
CA ASN A 57 15.22 19.97 7.26
C ASN A 57 15.69 20.33 5.83
N PRO A 58 15.90 21.63 5.52
CA PRO A 58 16.21 22.07 4.15
C PRO A 58 17.47 21.43 3.55
N ASP A 59 18.53 21.24 4.34
CA ASP A 59 19.79 20.67 3.85
C ASP A 59 19.62 19.18 3.52
N ALA A 60 18.96 18.43 4.40
CA ALA A 60 18.67 17.02 4.18
C ALA A 60 17.67 16.81 3.04
N TRP A 61 16.67 17.68 2.93
CA TRP A 61 15.68 17.65 1.84
C TRP A 61 16.31 17.92 0.48
N LYS A 62 17.25 18.87 0.40
CA LYS A 62 18.01 19.13 -0.82
C LYS A 62 18.81 17.90 -1.26
N GLY A 63 19.40 17.17 -0.32
CA GLY A 63 20.11 15.92 -0.59
C GLY A 63 19.20 14.84 -1.18
N GLU A 64 18.02 14.63 -0.59
CA GLU A 64 17.04 13.67 -1.09
C GLU A 64 16.55 14.02 -2.50
N LEU A 65 16.28 15.29 -2.78
CA LEU A 65 15.86 15.72 -4.12
C LEU A 65 16.94 15.53 -5.18
N GLN A 66 18.22 15.75 -4.80
CA GLN A 66 19.34 15.49 -5.69
C GLN A 66 19.44 13.99 -6.01
N GLU A 67 19.40 13.14 -4.98
CA GLU A 67 19.40 11.69 -5.16
C GLU A 67 18.22 11.26 -6.06
N ARG A 68 17.00 11.75 -5.77
CA ARG A 68 15.82 11.43 -6.57
C ARG A 68 16.00 11.80 -8.05
N ALA A 69 16.57 12.97 -8.33
CA ALA A 69 16.84 13.39 -9.71
C ALA A 69 17.86 12.48 -10.42
N GLU A 70 18.84 11.93 -9.69
CA GLU A 70 19.77 10.92 -10.23
C GLU A 70 19.02 9.63 -10.58
N TRP A 71 18.09 9.18 -9.72
CA TRP A 71 17.24 8.01 -9.99
C TRP A 71 16.27 8.22 -11.16
N ASP A 72 15.70 9.42 -11.29
CA ASP A 72 14.76 9.77 -12.37
C ASP A 72 15.38 9.58 -13.76
N SER A 73 16.72 9.60 -13.88
CA SER A 73 17.41 9.32 -15.15
C SER A 73 17.16 7.90 -15.68
N THR A 74 16.83 6.95 -14.81
CA THR A 74 16.53 5.55 -15.15
C THR A 74 15.04 5.26 -15.34
N LEU A 75 14.19 6.29 -15.22
CA LEU A 75 12.72 6.12 -15.26
C LEU A 75 12.21 5.49 -16.56
N MET A 76 12.88 5.78 -17.68
CA MET A 76 12.48 5.30 -19.01
C MET A 76 13.19 4.01 -19.43
N ASP A 77 14.04 3.44 -18.58
CA ASP A 77 14.82 2.26 -18.92
C ASP A 77 13.90 1.06 -19.15
N GLY A 78 14.02 0.44 -20.33
CA GLY A 78 13.23 -0.73 -20.72
C GLY A 78 11.80 -0.44 -21.16
N LEU A 79 11.40 0.83 -21.31
CA LEU A 79 10.11 1.22 -21.86
C LEU A 79 10.20 1.51 -23.38
N ASP A 80 9.15 1.16 -24.12
CA ASP A 80 8.98 1.61 -25.50
C ASP A 80 8.32 3.00 -25.52
N LEU A 81 9.06 3.99 -26.01
CA LEU A 81 8.62 5.40 -26.05
C LEU A 81 7.49 5.65 -27.07
N SER A 82 7.21 4.69 -27.95
CA SER A 82 6.12 4.76 -28.92
C SER A 82 4.79 4.26 -28.37
N GLU A 83 4.80 3.48 -27.28
CA GLU A 83 3.59 2.96 -26.67
C GLU A 83 2.73 4.10 -26.10
N GLN A 84 1.48 4.15 -26.55
CA GLN A 84 0.48 5.02 -25.96
C GLN A 84 -0.43 4.21 -25.07
N TRP A 85 -0.57 4.64 -23.82
CA TRP A 85 -1.37 3.96 -22.80
C TRP A 85 -2.66 4.75 -22.53
N ASP A 86 -3.80 4.07 -22.46
CA ASP A 86 -5.03 4.68 -21.99
C ASP A 86 -5.05 4.81 -20.46
N LYS A 87 -6.08 5.51 -19.96
CA LYS A 87 -6.32 5.73 -18.52
C LYS A 87 -6.54 4.44 -17.72
N ASP A 88 -6.86 3.32 -18.39
CA ASP A 88 -7.11 2.01 -17.78
C ASP A 88 -5.84 1.13 -17.83
N GLY A 89 -4.72 1.68 -18.30
CA GLY A 89 -3.43 1.02 -18.36
C GLY A 89 -3.32 0.01 -19.51
N LYS A 90 -4.00 0.24 -20.63
CA LYS A 90 -3.87 -0.58 -21.84
C LYS A 90 -3.16 0.18 -22.96
N VAL A 91 -2.29 -0.52 -23.69
CA VAL A 91 -1.65 0.01 -24.89
C VAL A 91 -2.68 0.17 -26.00
N VAL A 92 -2.86 1.39 -26.51
CA VAL A 92 -3.84 1.76 -27.54
C VAL A 92 -3.25 1.95 -28.93
N VAL A 93 -1.94 2.15 -29.03
CA VAL A 93 -1.19 2.20 -30.29
C VAL A 93 0.10 1.43 -30.11
N HIS A 94 0.33 0.48 -31.01
CA HIS A 94 1.57 -0.28 -31.16
C HIS A 94 1.85 -0.33 -32.67
N ASP A 95 3.00 0.17 -33.11
CA ASP A 95 3.49 -0.02 -34.49
C ASP A 95 4.04 -1.44 -34.70
#